data_AF-A0A5P9HRP4-F1
#
_entry.id   AF-A0A5P9HRP4-F1
#
_cell.length_a   1.000
_cell.length_b   1.000
_cell.length_c   1.000
_cell.angle_alpha   90.00
_cell.angle_beta   90.00
_cell.angle_gamma   90.00
#
_symmetry.space_group_name_H-M   'P 1'
#
loop_
_entity.id
_entity.type
_entity.pdbx_description
1 polymer ?
#
loop_
_entity_poly.entity_id
_entity_poly.type
_entity_poly.pdbx_seq_one_letter_code
_entity_poly.pdbx_strand_id
1 'polypeptide(L)'
;MEFKYYLSGIGWATCIVEVNSQKLEFTASYLTDCLDDFLKSLMYLNSFCVPKDEVMKKTECEWQGEPEGIVWSFELKANHKLIVEVMYFEDEYNKENSRTLIKTEYPYDDFLRTVLIEIDALIKRHGIIGYREEWYDFDFPLSSFLKLKHYIMKKQKYPVKQEMGEFDEETRSNINFDLELLLQEINKSY
;
A
#
# COMPACT_ATOMS: atom_id res chain seq x y z
N MET A 1 1.29 -13.99 8.68
CA MET A 1 1.12 -12.58 9.04
C MET A 1 -0.35 -12.26 8.98
N GLU A 2 -0.85 -11.44 9.90
CA GLU A 2 -2.15 -10.80 9.80
C GLU A 2 -1.97 -9.30 9.50
N PHE A 3 -2.82 -8.78 8.62
CA PHE A 3 -2.92 -7.36 8.30
C PHE A 3 -4.40 -7.01 8.22
N LYS A 4 -4.83 -6.02 9.00
CA LYS A 4 -6.18 -5.45 8.99
C LYS A 4 -6.10 -3.97 8.74
N TYR A 5 -7.04 -3.47 7.95
CA TYR A 5 -7.16 -2.06 7.65
C TYR A 5 -8.64 -1.72 7.47
N TYR A 6 -9.13 -0.74 8.22
CA TYR A 6 -10.51 -0.28 8.11
C TYR A 6 -10.61 1.21 8.41
N LEU A 7 -11.58 1.86 7.78
CA LEU A 7 -11.94 3.23 8.11
C LEU A 7 -12.66 3.22 9.45
N SER A 8 -12.08 3.89 10.46
CA SER A 8 -12.53 3.87 11.85
C SER A 8 -13.39 5.08 12.22
N GLY A 9 -13.66 5.95 11.24
CA GLY A 9 -14.50 7.13 11.31
C GLY A 9 -14.09 8.12 10.22
N ILE A 10 -14.84 9.22 10.10
CA ILE A 10 -14.58 10.25 9.09
C ILE A 10 -13.17 10.81 9.27
N GLY A 11 -12.29 10.60 8.29
CA GLY A 11 -10.91 11.06 8.34
C GLY A 11 -9.98 10.18 9.19
N TRP A 12 -10.39 8.95 9.52
CA TRP A 12 -9.60 8.05 10.38
C TRP A 12 -9.56 6.63 9.82
N ALA A 13 -8.39 6.00 9.90
CA ALA A 13 -8.21 4.62 9.50
C ALA A 13 -7.30 3.89 10.49
N THR A 14 -7.73 2.71 10.93
CA THR A 14 -6.94 1.87 11.83
C THR A 14 -6.30 0.72 11.06
N CYS A 15 -5.02 0.52 11.30
CA CYS A 15 -4.25 -0.63 10.83
C CYS A 15 -3.83 -1.51 12.01
N ILE A 16 -3.98 -2.82 11.85
CA ILE A 16 -3.48 -3.82 12.80
C ILE A 16 -2.59 -4.78 12.04
N VAL A 17 -1.37 -5.00 12.54
CA VAL A 17 -0.43 -5.97 11.98
C VAL A 17 0.04 -6.90 13.06
N GLU A 18 0.01 -8.20 12.78
CA GLU A 18 0.62 -9.22 13.63
C GLU A 18 1.56 -10.11 12.81
N VAL A 19 2.83 -10.14 13.21
CA VAL A 19 3.87 -10.92 12.55
C VAL A 19 4.95 -11.34 13.55
N ASN A 20 5.28 -12.63 13.59
CA ASN A 20 6.34 -13.18 14.46
C ASN A 20 6.20 -12.72 15.94
N SER A 21 4.99 -12.77 16.49
CA SER A 21 4.63 -12.33 17.85
C SER A 21 4.82 -10.82 18.12
N GLN A 22 5.09 -10.02 17.09
CA GLN A 22 5.09 -8.56 17.16
C GLN A 22 3.73 -8.05 16.70
N LYS A 23 3.19 -7.07 17.43
CA LYS A 23 1.88 -6.47 17.14
C LYS A 23 2.03 -4.96 16.97
N LEU A 24 1.37 -4.44 15.95
CA LEU A 24 1.11 -3.03 15.72
C LEU A 24 -0.40 -2.83 15.70
N GLU A 25 -0.89 -1.78 16.35
CA GLU A 25 -2.23 -1.24 16.19
C GLU A 25 -2.08 0.28 16.21
N PHE A 26 -2.47 0.93 15.11
CA PHE A 26 -2.26 2.36 14.92
C PHE A 26 -3.42 2.96 14.12
N THR A 27 -3.87 4.13 14.54
CA THR A 27 -4.94 4.88 13.87
C THR A 27 -4.35 6.11 13.21
N ALA A 28 -4.34 6.13 11.88
CA ALA A 28 -3.96 7.28 11.09
C ALA A 28 -5.14 8.26 10.94
N SER A 29 -4.81 9.54 10.93
CA SER A 29 -5.68 10.66 10.64
C SER A 29 -5.58 11.06 9.16
N TYR A 30 -6.53 11.90 8.73
CA TYR A 30 -6.58 12.53 7.42
C TYR A 30 -5.40 13.49 7.14
N LEU A 31 -4.45 13.69 8.06
CA LEU A 31 -3.28 14.54 7.77
C LEU A 31 -2.32 13.92 6.75
N THR A 32 -2.37 12.61 6.55
CA THR A 32 -1.54 11.87 5.58
C THR A 32 -2.40 11.00 4.69
N ASP A 33 -2.07 10.88 3.39
CA ASP A 33 -2.67 9.88 2.50
C ASP A 33 -2.07 8.49 2.76
N CYS A 34 -2.36 7.96 3.95
CA CYS A 34 -1.63 6.84 4.52
C CYS A 34 -1.66 5.58 3.64
N LEU A 35 -2.79 5.30 2.99
CA LEU A 35 -2.94 4.11 2.17
C LEU A 35 -2.23 4.26 0.81
N ASP A 36 -2.31 5.42 0.17
CA ASP A 36 -1.62 5.65 -1.10
C ASP A 36 -0.10 5.60 -0.91
N ASP A 37 0.43 6.29 0.10
CA ASP A 37 1.86 6.30 0.40
C ASP A 37 2.40 4.92 0.78
N PHE A 38 1.60 4.13 1.50
CA PHE A 38 1.93 2.75 1.85
C PHE A 38 1.99 1.84 0.62
N LEU A 39 0.98 1.88 -0.24
CA LEU A 39 0.97 1.09 -1.48
C LEU A 39 2.06 1.54 -2.45
N LYS A 40 2.29 2.85 -2.60
CA LYS A 40 3.40 3.38 -3.40
C LYS A 40 4.74 2.91 -2.88
N SER A 41 4.99 3.00 -1.57
CA SER A 41 6.22 2.52 -0.95
C SER A 41 6.49 1.05 -1.28
N LEU A 42 5.47 0.20 -1.24
CA LEU A 42 5.60 -1.20 -1.64
C LEU A 42 5.81 -1.37 -3.15
N MET A 43 5.11 -0.58 -3.97
CA MET A 43 5.15 -0.59 -5.43
C MET A 43 6.54 -0.23 -5.98
N TYR A 44 7.18 0.80 -5.43
CA TYR A 44 8.51 1.28 -5.87
C TYR A 44 9.63 0.26 -5.65
N LEU A 45 9.42 -0.78 -4.83
CA LEU A 45 10.39 -1.87 -4.65
C LEU A 45 10.40 -2.86 -5.82
N ASN A 46 9.46 -2.76 -6.76
CA ASN A 46 9.20 -3.81 -7.73
C ASN A 46 9.25 -3.33 -9.18
N SER A 47 10.25 -3.82 -9.92
CA SER A 47 10.47 -3.55 -11.35
C SER A 47 9.34 -3.95 -12.31
N PHE A 48 8.36 -4.74 -11.83
CA PHE A 48 7.13 -5.01 -12.59
C PHE A 48 6.09 -3.90 -12.43
N CYS A 49 6.15 -3.11 -11.36
CA CYS A 49 5.15 -2.08 -11.06
C CYS A 49 5.60 -0.67 -11.45
N VAL A 50 6.92 -0.43 -11.49
CA VAL A 50 7.51 0.87 -11.87
C VAL A 50 8.59 0.71 -12.96
N PRO A 51 8.92 1.79 -13.71
CA PRO A 51 10.09 1.83 -14.58
C PRO A 51 11.38 1.41 -13.87
N LYS A 52 12.35 0.86 -14.62
CA LYS A 52 13.56 0.26 -14.01
C LYS A 52 14.42 1.27 -13.24
N ASP A 53 14.42 2.51 -13.70
CA ASP A 53 15.12 3.66 -13.13
C ASP A 53 14.40 4.26 -11.92
N GLU A 54 13.12 3.94 -11.72
CA GLU A 54 12.35 4.31 -10.53
C GLU A 54 12.38 3.23 -9.43
N VAL A 55 12.93 2.04 -9.71
CA VAL A 55 12.98 0.95 -8.73
C VAL A 55 13.91 1.33 -7.57
N MET A 56 13.35 1.34 -6.38
CA MET A 56 14.07 1.61 -5.14
C MET A 56 14.41 0.30 -4.43
N LYS A 57 15.53 0.29 -3.69
CA LYS A 57 15.88 -0.84 -2.80
C LYS A 57 15.25 -0.69 -1.42
N LYS A 58 15.03 0.55 -1.01
CA LYS A 58 14.44 0.93 0.26
C LYS A 58 13.42 2.04 0.03
N THR A 59 12.28 1.96 0.69
CA THR A 59 11.22 2.96 0.68
C THR A 59 10.71 3.20 2.09
N GLU A 60 10.07 4.34 2.30
CA GLU A 60 9.47 4.71 3.57
C GLU A 60 8.22 5.55 3.36
N CYS A 61 7.27 5.43 4.27
CA CYS A 61 6.14 6.34 4.38
C CYS A 61 5.79 6.59 5.86
N GLU A 62 5.20 7.74 6.13
CA GLU A 62 4.82 8.18 7.46
C GLU A 62 3.31 8.30 7.57
N TRP A 63 2.76 7.83 8.68
CA TRP A 63 1.34 7.97 9.01
C TRP A 63 1.20 8.81 10.28
N GLN A 64 0.38 9.85 10.23
CA GLN A 64 0.12 10.75 11.35
C GLN A 64 -1.19 10.39 12.05
N GLY A 65 -1.15 10.23 13.38
CA GLY A 65 -2.30 9.85 14.22
C GLY A 65 -2.77 10.95 15.19
N GLU A 66 -2.11 12.11 15.19
CA GLU A 66 -2.42 13.30 16.02
C GLU A 66 -2.43 13.05 17.55
N PRO A 67 -1.33 13.32 18.28
CA PRO A 67 -0.03 13.84 17.84
C PRO A 67 0.98 12.73 17.48
N GLU A 68 0.63 11.47 17.72
CA GLU A 68 1.51 10.34 17.50
C GLU A 68 1.70 10.03 16.01
N GLY A 69 2.71 9.24 15.67
CA GLY A 69 2.91 8.80 14.31
C GLY A 69 3.74 7.53 14.20
N ILE A 70 3.69 6.93 13.02
CA ILE A 70 4.55 5.80 12.66
C ILE A 70 5.25 6.04 11.33
N VAL A 71 6.49 5.55 11.21
CA VAL A 71 7.20 5.42 9.94
C VAL A 71 7.28 3.94 9.57
N TRP A 72 6.70 3.60 8.43
CA TRP A 72 6.95 2.35 7.75
C TRP A 72 8.25 2.44 6.96
N SER A 73 9.11 1.45 7.11
CA SER A 73 10.34 1.30 6.34
C SER A 73 10.35 -0.08 5.70
N PHE A 74 10.59 -0.12 4.39
CA PHE A 74 10.65 -1.33 3.62
C PHE A 74 11.98 -1.43 2.91
N GLU A 75 12.64 -2.58 2.99
CA GLU A 75 13.86 -2.85 2.22
C GLU A 75 13.76 -4.21 1.54
N LEU A 76 13.84 -4.22 0.20
CA LEU A 76 13.83 -5.46 -0.56
C LEU A 76 15.26 -5.99 -0.71
N LYS A 77 15.53 -7.13 -0.08
CA LYS A 77 16.81 -7.84 -0.13
C LYS A 77 16.89 -8.76 -1.35
N ALA A 78 18.11 -9.23 -1.61
CA ALA A 78 18.32 -10.37 -2.51
C ALA A 78 17.45 -11.57 -2.06
N ASN A 79 16.96 -12.36 -3.01
CA ASN A 79 16.02 -13.48 -2.80
C ASN A 79 14.57 -13.10 -2.48
N HIS A 80 14.14 -11.88 -2.83
CA HIS A 80 12.73 -11.45 -2.73
C HIS A 80 12.20 -11.44 -1.29
N LYS A 81 13.10 -11.19 -0.34
CA LYS A 81 12.81 -11.02 1.08
C LYS A 81 12.66 -9.54 1.40
N LEU A 82 11.57 -9.18 2.04
CA LEU A 82 11.24 -7.84 2.47
C LEU A 82 11.60 -7.70 3.96
N ILE A 83 12.46 -6.75 4.28
CA ILE A 83 12.56 -6.24 5.65
C ILE A 83 11.45 -5.21 5.82
N VAL A 84 10.63 -5.40 6.84
CA VAL A 84 9.58 -4.48 7.27
C VAL A 84 9.96 -3.98 8.67
N GLU A 85 10.07 -2.66 8.80
CA GLU A 85 10.29 -2.00 10.08
C GLU A 85 9.21 -0.93 10.29
N VAL A 86 8.65 -0.87 11.49
CA VAL A 86 7.70 0.17 11.88
C VAL A 86 8.23 0.85 13.13
N MET A 87 8.57 2.12 12.99
CA MET A 87 8.99 2.99 14.08
C MET A 87 7.79 3.81 14.53
N TYR A 88 7.57 3.89 15.83
CA TYR A 88 6.55 4.72 16.46
C TYR A 88 7.18 5.87 17.23
N PHE A 89 6.51 7.02 17.23
CA PHE A 89 6.84 8.17 18.06
C PHE A 89 5.54 8.77 18.63
N GLU A 90 5.60 9.23 19.89
CA GLU A 90 4.43 9.77 20.60
C GLU A 90 4.06 11.19 20.13
N ASP A 91 5.01 11.92 19.56
CA ASP A 91 4.84 13.31 19.11
C ASP A 91 5.58 13.51 17.79
N GLU A 92 4.84 13.88 16.74
CA GLU A 92 5.38 14.16 15.40
C GLU A 92 6.44 15.28 15.38
N TYR A 93 6.38 16.21 16.33
CA TYR A 93 7.34 17.30 16.48
C TYR A 93 8.55 16.89 17.33
N ASN A 94 8.48 15.76 18.04
CA ASN A 94 9.56 15.24 18.87
C ASN A 94 9.73 13.72 18.75
N LYS A 95 10.54 13.30 17.78
CA LYS A 95 10.82 11.88 17.48
C LYS A 95 11.96 11.28 18.32
N GLU A 96 12.47 11.97 19.34
CA GLU A 96 13.61 11.51 20.16
C GLU A 96 13.32 10.21 20.93
N ASN A 97 12.08 10.01 21.36
CA ASN A 97 11.65 8.81 22.10
C ASN A 97 11.03 7.74 21.19
N SER A 98 11.47 7.68 19.94
CA SER A 98 10.95 6.70 19.00
C SER A 98 11.32 5.26 19.39
N ARG A 99 10.42 4.32 19.13
CA ARG A 99 10.61 2.89 19.39
C ARG A 99 10.17 2.05 18.20
N THR A 100 10.90 0.98 17.93
CA THR A 100 10.52 0.02 16.89
C THR A 100 9.43 -0.91 17.42
N LEU A 101 8.27 -0.93 16.75
CA LEU A 101 7.14 -1.82 17.08
C LEU A 101 7.18 -3.13 16.29
N ILE A 102 7.57 -3.04 15.01
CA ILE A 102 7.75 -4.19 14.12
C ILE A 102 9.16 -4.12 13.55
N LYS A 103 9.89 -5.23 13.56
CA LYS A 103 11.07 -5.46 12.75
C LYS A 103 11.12 -6.91 12.34
N THR A 104 10.89 -7.20 11.07
CA THR A 104 10.82 -8.56 10.58
C THR A 104 11.32 -8.69 9.15
N GLU A 105 11.74 -9.91 8.80
CA GLU A 105 11.92 -10.32 7.42
C GLU A 105 10.72 -11.19 7.00
N TYR A 106 10.16 -10.95 5.82
CA TYR A 106 9.02 -11.69 5.28
C TYR A 106 9.14 -11.83 3.76
N PRO A 107 8.61 -12.88 3.11
CA PRO A 107 8.55 -12.93 1.64
C PRO A 107 7.73 -11.76 1.09
N TYR A 108 8.30 -10.99 0.15
CA TYR A 108 7.66 -9.78 -0.40
C TYR A 108 6.29 -10.07 -1.03
N ASP A 109 6.21 -11.17 -1.80
CA ASP A 109 4.97 -11.58 -2.45
C ASP A 109 3.86 -11.97 -1.46
N ASP A 110 4.22 -12.63 -0.36
CA ASP A 110 3.26 -13.05 0.66
C ASP A 110 2.80 -11.84 1.49
N PHE A 111 3.72 -10.90 1.76
CA PHE A 111 3.39 -9.62 2.40
C PHE A 111 2.39 -8.83 1.55
N LEU A 112 2.72 -8.60 0.27
CA LEU A 112 1.85 -7.92 -0.68
C LEU A 112 0.49 -8.61 -0.80
N ARG A 113 0.46 -9.94 -0.95
CA ARG A 113 -0.80 -10.69 -1.07
C ARG A 113 -1.69 -10.47 0.14
N THR A 114 -1.12 -10.51 1.35
CA THR A 114 -1.88 -10.32 2.59
C THR A 114 -2.45 -8.90 2.69
N VAL A 115 -1.63 -7.89 2.40
CA VAL A 115 -2.07 -6.49 2.35
C VAL A 115 -3.18 -6.31 1.32
N LEU A 116 -2.95 -6.73 0.07
CA LEU A 116 -3.88 -6.48 -1.02
C LEU A 116 -5.20 -7.21 -0.84
N ILE A 117 -5.25 -8.38 -0.21
CA ILE A 117 -6.52 -9.06 0.13
C ILE A 117 -7.36 -8.19 1.06
N GLU A 118 -6.75 -7.58 2.08
CA GLU A 118 -7.47 -6.71 3.01
C GLU A 118 -7.92 -5.41 2.34
N ILE A 119 -7.06 -4.79 1.53
CA ILE A 119 -7.39 -3.57 0.79
C ILE A 119 -8.44 -3.83 -0.31
N ASP A 120 -8.43 -5.00 -0.95
CA ASP A 120 -9.47 -5.43 -1.88
C ASP A 120 -10.82 -5.59 -1.18
N ALA A 121 -10.84 -6.17 0.03
CA ALA A 121 -12.04 -6.26 0.85
C ALA A 121 -12.55 -4.88 1.30
N LEU A 122 -11.65 -3.95 1.62
CA LEU A 122 -11.98 -2.57 1.97
C LEU A 122 -12.71 -1.86 0.82
N ILE A 123 -12.13 -1.82 -0.38
CA ILE A 123 -12.74 -1.10 -1.50
C ILE A 123 -14.06 -1.74 -1.94
N LYS A 124 -14.20 -3.07 -1.83
CA LYS A 124 -15.46 -3.78 -2.11
C LYS A 124 -16.54 -3.49 -1.07
N ARG A 125 -16.17 -3.22 0.17
CA ARG A 125 -17.11 -2.86 1.24
C ARG A 125 -17.64 -1.44 1.08
N HIS A 126 -16.76 -0.48 0.79
CA HIS A 126 -17.12 0.94 0.76
C HIS A 126 -17.51 1.44 -0.64
N GLY A 127 -17.02 0.81 -1.70
CA GLY A 127 -17.03 1.37 -3.05
C GLY A 127 -16.09 2.57 -3.17
N ILE A 128 -15.81 3.01 -4.41
CA ILE A 128 -14.86 4.11 -4.68
C ILE A 128 -15.35 5.43 -4.05
N ILE A 129 -16.62 5.76 -4.25
CA ILE A 129 -17.21 6.99 -3.72
C ILE A 129 -17.32 6.93 -2.20
N GLY A 130 -17.84 5.82 -1.65
CA GLY A 130 -17.99 5.67 -0.19
C GLY A 130 -16.64 5.63 0.55
N TYR A 131 -15.57 5.16 -0.08
CA TYR A 131 -14.22 5.26 0.48
C TYR A 131 -13.82 6.72 0.66
N ARG A 132 -13.99 7.57 -0.37
CA ARG A 132 -13.62 8.99 -0.32
C ARG A 132 -14.40 9.75 0.75
N GLU A 133 -15.71 9.51 0.83
CA GLU A 133 -16.59 10.17 1.80
C GLU A 133 -16.19 9.84 3.25
N GLU A 134 -15.75 8.61 3.52
CA GLU A 134 -15.35 8.18 4.86
C GLU A 134 -13.88 8.50 5.18
N TRP A 135 -12.96 8.34 4.23
CA TRP A 135 -11.54 8.61 4.46
C TRP A 135 -11.19 10.11 4.52
N TYR A 136 -12.05 10.98 3.97
CA TYR A 136 -11.87 12.44 3.92
C TYR A 136 -10.76 12.89 2.96
N ASP A 137 -11.15 13.66 1.94
CA ASP A 137 -10.32 14.35 0.93
C ASP A 137 -9.38 13.53 0.02
N PHE A 138 -9.02 12.29 0.36
CA PHE A 138 -8.19 11.43 -0.50
C PHE A 138 -8.99 10.33 -1.19
N ASP A 139 -8.64 10.09 -2.46
CA ASP A 139 -9.23 9.03 -3.27
C ASP A 139 -8.62 7.67 -2.95
N PHE A 140 -9.37 6.59 -3.22
CA PHE A 140 -8.78 5.26 -3.13
C PHE A 140 -7.61 5.14 -4.13
N PRO A 141 -6.44 4.61 -3.72
CA PRO A 141 -5.23 4.58 -4.53
C PRO A 141 -5.27 3.51 -5.64
N LEU A 142 -6.19 3.69 -6.60
CA LEU A 142 -6.49 2.72 -7.66
C LEU A 142 -5.25 2.33 -8.47
N SER A 143 -4.41 3.30 -8.84
CA SER A 143 -3.26 3.04 -9.72
C SER A 143 -2.23 2.12 -9.07
N SER A 144 -1.80 2.43 -7.84
CA SER A 144 -0.82 1.61 -7.10
C SER A 144 -1.43 0.26 -6.71
N PHE A 145 -2.70 0.24 -6.28
CA PHE A 145 -3.44 -0.98 -5.99
C PHE A 145 -3.53 -1.93 -7.19
N LEU A 146 -3.99 -1.45 -8.35
CA LEU A 146 -4.17 -2.28 -9.56
C LEU A 146 -2.84 -2.79 -10.10
N LYS A 147 -1.77 -1.97 -10.10
CA LYS A 147 -0.42 -2.41 -10.49
C LYS A 147 0.09 -3.55 -9.60
N LEU A 148 -0.01 -3.38 -8.29
CA LEU A 148 0.41 -4.40 -7.31
C LEU A 148 -0.46 -5.67 -7.41
N LYS A 149 -1.78 -5.52 -7.53
CA LYS A 149 -2.73 -6.63 -7.70
C LYS A 149 -2.44 -7.42 -8.96
N HIS A 150 -2.26 -6.75 -10.10
CA HIS A 150 -1.88 -7.39 -11.35
C HIS A 150 -0.58 -8.18 -11.22
N TYR A 151 0.46 -7.57 -10.62
CA TYR A 151 1.72 -8.24 -10.37
C TYR A 151 1.54 -9.51 -9.52
N ILE A 152 0.78 -9.45 -8.43
CA ILE A 152 0.58 -10.59 -7.54
C ILE A 152 -0.18 -11.74 -8.22
N MET A 153 -1.07 -11.41 -9.15
CA MET A 153 -1.89 -12.39 -9.87
C MET A 153 -1.21 -12.97 -11.11
N LYS A 154 -0.39 -12.18 -11.81
CA LYS A 154 0.16 -12.52 -13.14
C LYS A 154 1.68 -12.57 -13.19
N LYS A 155 2.38 -12.00 -12.21
CA LYS A 155 3.84 -11.82 -12.20
C LYS A 155 4.37 -11.10 -13.45
N GLN A 156 3.62 -10.09 -13.86
CA GLN A 156 3.86 -9.32 -15.08
C GLN A 156 3.61 -7.83 -14.84
N LYS A 157 4.19 -7.01 -15.72
CA LYS A 157 3.94 -5.57 -15.75
C LYS A 157 2.46 -5.29 -16.03
N TYR A 158 1.94 -4.22 -15.44
CA TYR A 158 0.60 -3.75 -15.77
C TYR A 158 0.52 -3.40 -17.26
N PRO A 159 -0.50 -3.86 -17.99
CA PRO A 159 -0.61 -3.61 -19.42
C PRO A 159 -0.98 -2.15 -19.68
N VAL A 160 0.01 -1.36 -20.08
CA VAL A 160 -0.15 0.00 -20.60
C VAL A 160 0.41 0.07 -22.02
N LYS A 161 -0.16 0.94 -22.85
CA LYS A 161 0.30 1.17 -24.22
C LYS A 161 0.78 2.61 -24.36
N GLN A 162 1.83 2.79 -25.14
CA GLN A 162 2.20 4.10 -25.69
C GLN A 162 1.56 4.21 -27.07
N GLU A 163 0.75 5.24 -27.28
CA GLU A 163 0.07 5.50 -28.54
C GLU A 163 0.25 6.98 -28.91
N MET A 164 0.31 7.30 -30.21
CA MET A 164 0.33 8.70 -30.65
C MET A 164 -1.06 9.31 -30.41
N GLY A 165 -1.12 10.32 -29.55
CA GLY A 165 -2.30 11.13 -29.28
C GLY A 165 -2.51 12.22 -30.33
N GLU A 166 -3.42 13.15 -30.03
CA GLU A 166 -3.69 14.30 -30.91
C GLU A 166 -2.49 15.27 -30.98
N PHE A 167 -1.74 15.36 -29.87
CA PHE A 167 -0.63 16.31 -29.74
C PHE A 167 0.72 15.63 -29.47
N ASP A 168 0.73 14.58 -28.63
CA ASP A 168 1.96 13.92 -28.16
C ASP A 168 1.75 12.40 -27.96
N GLU A 169 2.81 11.67 -27.63
CA GLU A 169 2.70 10.29 -27.16
C GLU A 169 1.95 10.22 -25.82
N GLU A 170 0.93 9.38 -25.75
CA GLU A 170 0.10 9.18 -24.57
C GLU A 170 0.29 7.76 -24.01
N THR A 171 0.38 7.68 -22.68
CA THR A 171 0.33 6.40 -21.97
C THR A 171 -1.12 6.08 -21.60
N ARG A 172 -1.64 4.96 -22.10
CA ARG A 172 -3.04 4.56 -21.89
C ARG A 172 -3.13 3.18 -21.23
N SER A 173 -3.98 3.06 -20.20
CA SER A 173 -4.53 1.78 -19.72
C SER A 173 -5.89 1.52 -20.38
N ASN A 174 -6.43 0.31 -20.23
CA ASN A 174 -7.77 -0.02 -20.70
C ASN A 174 -8.75 -0.02 -19.53
N ILE A 175 -9.68 0.93 -19.50
CA ILE A 175 -10.62 1.10 -18.39
C ILE A 175 -11.48 -0.15 -18.10
N ASN A 176 -11.85 -0.93 -19.12
CA ASN A 176 -12.60 -2.17 -18.91
C ASN A 176 -11.73 -3.20 -18.19
N PHE A 177 -10.46 -3.33 -18.59
CA PHE A 177 -9.51 -4.18 -17.90
C PHE A 177 -9.25 -3.72 -16.46
N ASP A 178 -9.14 -2.41 -16.24
CA ASP A 178 -8.93 -1.82 -14.91
C ASP A 178 -10.10 -2.19 -13.97
N LEU A 179 -11.35 -2.09 -14.45
CA LEU A 179 -12.55 -2.46 -13.70
C LEU A 179 -12.69 -3.98 -13.50
N GLU A 180 -12.41 -4.78 -14.53
CA GLU A 180 -12.42 -6.24 -14.42
C GLU A 180 -11.42 -6.72 -13.36
N LEU A 181 -10.20 -6.16 -13.36
CA LEU A 181 -9.18 -6.48 -12.37
C LEU A 181 -9.59 -6.00 -10.97
N LEU A 182 -10.20 -4.82 -10.84
CA LEU A 182 -10.73 -4.33 -9.56
C LEU A 182 -11.72 -5.33 -8.95
N LEU A 183 -12.62 -5.88 -9.77
CA LEU A 183 -13.64 -6.83 -9.32
C LEU A 183 -13.10 -8.25 -9.10
N GLN A 184 -11.99 -8.62 -9.73
CA GLN A 184 -11.42 -9.96 -9.62
C GLN A 184 -10.92 -10.26 -8.20
N GLU A 185 -11.15 -11.47 -7.68
CA GLU A 185 -10.63 -11.89 -6.37
C GLU A 185 -9.13 -12.23 -6.42
N ILE A 186 -8.42 -11.91 -5.34
CA ILE A 186 -7.03 -12.37 -5.15
C ILE A 186 -7.08 -13.77 -4.54
N ASN A 187 -6.59 -14.77 -5.28
CA ASN A 187 -6.52 -16.14 -4.77
C ASN A 187 -5.67 -16.20 -3.49
N LYS A 188 -6.21 -16.81 -2.43
CA LYS A 188 -5.46 -17.18 -1.23
C LYS A 188 -4.42 -18.24 -1.63
N SER A 189 -3.16 -18.04 -1.25
CA SER A 189 -2.16 -19.10 -1.37
C SER A 189 -2.50 -20.20 -0.36
N TYR A 190 -2.60 -21.44 -0.85
CA TYR A 190 -2.71 -22.64 -0.02
C TYR A 190 -1.34 -23.05 0.52
#